data_AF-A0AAN7RWY8-F1
#
_entry.id   AF-A0AAN7RWY8-F1
#
_cell.length_a   1.000
_cell.length_b   1.000
_cell.length_c   1.000
_cell.angle_alpha   90.00
_cell.angle_beta   90.00
_cell.angle_gamma   90.00
#
_symmetry.space_group_name_H-M   'P 1'
#
loop_
_entity.id
_entity.type
_entity.pdbx_description
1 polymer ?
#
loop_
_entity_poly.entity_id
_entity_poly.type
_entity_poly.pdbx_seq_one_letter_code
_entity_poly.pdbx_strand_id
1 'polypeptide(L)'
;MMNHDVPLKVRHVDAHMPKTRATEEHRNIEQVAKAVKIEVAQVDLDWEHKNELFVARWSHETSGHLGRDATYRWAHDQGVDLTMEANTQVTHVQETRAAIKQAT
;
A
#
# COMPACT_ATOMS: atom_id res chain seq x y z
N MET A 1 -31.57 31.91 -8.93
CA MET A 1 -31.61 30.57 -9.56
C MET A 1 -30.52 30.57 -10.62
N MET A 2 -29.35 29.99 -10.32
CA MET A 2 -28.16 30.04 -11.19
C MET A 2 -28.09 28.72 -11.98
N ASN A 3 -28.26 28.77 -13.29
CA ASN A 3 -28.08 27.62 -14.16
C ASN A 3 -26.57 27.32 -14.27
N HIS A 4 -26.17 26.08 -14.02
CA HIS A 4 -24.81 25.62 -14.20
C HIS A 4 -24.74 24.92 -15.56
N ASP A 5 -24.20 25.64 -16.55
CA ASP A 5 -23.94 25.13 -17.88
C ASP A 5 -22.71 24.21 -17.80
N VAL A 6 -22.96 22.90 -17.68
CA VAL A 6 -21.90 21.89 -17.72
C VAL A 6 -21.74 21.45 -19.17
N PRO A 7 -20.57 21.65 -19.80
CA PRO A 7 -20.36 21.21 -21.17
C PRO A 7 -20.34 19.68 -21.22
N LEU A 8 -21.45 19.09 -21.65
CA LEU A 8 -21.56 17.66 -21.93
C LEU A 8 -20.90 17.36 -23.28
N LYS A 9 -19.76 16.67 -23.26
CA LYS A 9 -19.12 16.15 -24.48
C LYS A 9 -19.68 14.76 -24.80
N VAL A 10 -20.71 14.73 -25.66
CA VAL A 10 -21.25 13.50 -26.23
C VAL A 10 -20.30 13.03 -27.33
N ARG A 11 -19.76 11.81 -27.21
CA ARG A 11 -18.98 11.17 -28.27
C ARG A 11 -19.91 10.31 -29.11
N HIS A 12 -19.94 10.55 -30.42
CA HIS A 12 -20.63 9.68 -31.38
C HIS A 12 -19.78 8.43 -31.62
N VAL A 13 -20.34 7.26 -31.33
CA VAL A 13 -19.74 5.97 -31.72
C VAL A 13 -20.14 5.71 -33.16
N ASP A 14 -19.15 5.53 -34.03
CA ASP A 14 -19.35 5.24 -35.44
C ASP A 14 -20.01 3.86 -35.63
N ALA A 15 -21.18 3.83 -36.26
CA ALA A 15 -21.92 2.60 -36.56
C ALA A 15 -21.19 1.71 -37.60
N HIS A 16 -20.18 2.25 -38.30
CA HIS A 16 -19.31 1.51 -39.20
C HIS A 16 -18.12 0.83 -38.51
N MET A 17 -17.98 0.91 -37.19
CA MET A 17 -16.98 0.13 -36.46
C MET A 17 -17.19 -1.37 -36.75
N PRO A 18 -16.23 -2.03 -37.45
CA PRO A 18 -16.35 -3.47 -37.67
C PRO A 18 -16.38 -4.15 -36.30
N LYS A 19 -17.23 -5.17 -36.14
CA LYS A 19 -17.40 -5.91 -34.86
C LYS A 19 -16.07 -6.34 -34.24
N THR A 20 -15.05 -6.58 -35.05
CA THR A 20 -13.68 -6.90 -34.63
C THR A 20 -13.04 -5.77 -33.82
N ARG A 21 -13.20 -4.51 -34.25
CA ARG A 21 -12.64 -3.33 -33.56
C ARG A 21 -13.35 -3.04 -32.23
N ALA A 22 -14.68 -3.16 -32.19
CA ALA A 22 -15.43 -3.02 -30.93
C ALA A 22 -15.05 -4.11 -29.91
N THR A 23 -14.86 -5.35 -30.37
CA THR A 23 -14.40 -6.46 -29.53
C THR A 23 -12.97 -6.25 -29.04
N GLU A 24 -12.09 -5.70 -29.90
CA GLU A 24 -10.70 -5.39 -29.55
C GLU A 24 -10.60 -4.26 -28.53
N GLU A 25 -11.34 -3.16 -28.72
CA GLU A 25 -11.40 -2.06 -27.74
C GLU A 25 -11.95 -2.54 -26.40
N HIS A 26 -12.98 -3.41 -26.41
CA HIS A 26 -13.49 -4.02 -25.17
C HIS A 26 -12.43 -4.87 -24.46
N ARG A 27 -11.71 -5.72 -25.20
CA ARG A 27 -10.60 -6.53 -24.65
C ARG A 27 -9.48 -5.65 -24.11
N ASN A 28 -9.17 -4.54 -24.77
CA ASN A 28 -8.16 -3.58 -24.33
C ASN A 28 -8.59 -2.92 -22.99
N ILE A 29 -9.83 -2.45 -22.90
CA ILE A 29 -10.38 -1.85 -21.67
C ILE A 29 -10.35 -2.86 -20.52
N GLU A 30 -10.70 -4.13 -20.75
CA GLU A 30 -10.61 -5.17 -19.72
C GLU A 30 -9.17 -5.42 -19.26
N GLN A 31 -8.19 -5.38 -20.16
CA GLN A 31 -6.78 -5.54 -19.80
C GLN A 31 -6.30 -4.36 -18.96
N VAL A 32 -6.63 -3.13 -19.36
CA VAL A 32 -6.29 -1.93 -18.59
C VAL A 32 -6.97 -1.97 -17.22
N ALA A 33 -8.25 -2.34 -17.15
CA ALA A 33 -8.96 -2.46 -15.87
C ALA A 33 -8.31 -3.50 -14.93
N LYS A 34 -7.82 -4.63 -15.47
CA LYS A 34 -7.07 -5.62 -14.69
C LYS A 34 -5.74 -5.06 -14.19
N ALA A 35 -4.99 -4.37 -15.05
CA ALA A 35 -3.73 -3.73 -14.69
C ALA A 35 -3.93 -2.68 -13.58
N VAL A 36 -4.94 -1.82 -13.73
CA VAL A 36 -5.28 -0.80 -12.71
C VAL A 36 -5.65 -1.44 -11.38
N LYS A 37 -6.44 -2.53 -11.38
CA LYS A 37 -6.76 -3.25 -10.14
C LYS A 37 -5.51 -3.80 -9.44
N ILE A 38 -4.53 -4.29 -10.20
CA ILE A 38 -3.27 -4.80 -9.66
C ILE A 38 -2.44 -3.65 -9.09
N GLU A 39 -2.34 -2.52 -9.80
CA GLU A 39 -1.61 -1.34 -9.31
C GLU A 39 -2.25 -0.78 -8.03
N VAL A 40 -3.57 -0.68 -7.98
CA VAL A 40 -4.29 -0.25 -6.77
C VAL A 40 -4.02 -1.21 -5.60
N ALA A 41 -4.13 -2.52 -5.82
CA ALA A 41 -3.83 -3.50 -4.79
C ALA A 41 -2.38 -3.42 -4.29
N GLN A 42 -1.42 -3.10 -5.16
CA GLN A 42 -0.02 -2.88 -4.74
C GLN A 42 0.14 -1.64 -3.87
N VAL A 43 -0.56 -0.55 -4.19
CA VAL A 43 -0.54 0.68 -3.38
C VAL A 43 -1.16 0.43 -2.00
N ASP A 44 -2.28 -0.30 -1.95
CA ASP A 44 -2.93 -0.66 -0.69
C ASP A 44 -2.00 -1.53 0.18
N LEU A 45 -1.35 -2.54 -0.41
CA LEU A 45 -0.38 -3.40 0.29
C LEU A 45 0.84 -2.64 0.80
N ASP A 46 1.40 -1.71 0.00
CA ASP A 46 2.52 -0.85 0.43
C ASP A 46 2.12 0.06 1.61
N TRP A 47 0.90 0.59 1.58
CA TRP A 47 0.36 1.38 2.68
C TRP A 47 0.21 0.55 3.97
N GLU A 48 -0.36 -0.65 3.88
CA GLU A 48 -0.48 -1.56 5.02
C GLU A 48 0.90 -1.94 5.58
N HIS A 49 1.85 -2.28 4.72
CA HIS A 49 3.21 -2.62 5.15
C HIS A 49 3.91 -1.44 5.87
N LYS A 50 3.73 -0.21 5.38
CA LYS A 50 4.26 0.99 6.06
C LYS A 50 3.60 1.22 7.42
N ASN A 51 2.30 0.97 7.53
CA ASN A 51 1.60 1.04 8.81
C ASN A 51 2.12 -0.01 9.79
N GLU A 52 2.31 -1.26 9.36
CA GLU A 52 2.92 -2.31 10.19
C GLU A 52 4.31 -1.92 10.69
N LEU A 53 5.17 -1.36 9.82
CA LEU A 53 6.50 -0.90 10.22
C LEU A 53 6.46 0.25 11.23
N PHE A 54 5.52 1.17 11.06
CA PHE A 54 5.30 2.26 12.00
C PHE A 54 4.92 1.72 13.38
N VAL A 55 3.94 0.82 13.42
CA VAL A 55 3.46 0.20 14.65
C VAL A 55 4.54 -0.68 15.29
N ALA A 56 5.30 -1.46 14.51
CA ALA A 56 6.42 -2.24 15.01
C ALA A 56 7.50 -1.37 15.65
N ARG A 57 7.81 -0.22 15.05
CA ARG A 57 8.74 0.75 15.63
C ARG A 57 8.21 1.33 16.93
N TRP A 58 6.95 1.75 16.96
CA TRP A 58 6.33 2.30 18.16
C TRP A 58 6.29 1.27 19.31
N SER A 59 5.95 0.01 19.02
CA SER A 59 6.00 -1.11 19.96
C SER A 59 7.42 -1.36 20.47
N HIS A 60 8.43 -1.31 19.60
CA HIS A 60 9.83 -1.51 19.98
C HIS A 60 10.33 -0.39 20.93
N GLU A 61 9.96 0.86 20.65
CA GLU A 61 10.28 2.01 21.49
C GLU A 61 9.55 1.95 22.84
N THR A 62 8.27 1.54 22.84
CA THR A 62 7.44 1.47 24.05
C THR A 62 7.77 0.28 24.94
N SER A 63 8.17 -0.86 24.35
CA SER A 63 8.58 -2.06 25.09
C SER A 63 9.96 -1.95 25.76
N GLY A 64 10.67 -0.83 25.58
CA GLY A 64 11.92 -0.56 26.30
C GLY A 64 13.15 -1.23 25.70
N HIS A 65 13.23 -1.39 24.38
CA HIS A 65 14.39 -1.94 23.66
C HIS A 65 14.78 -3.38 24.06
N LEU A 66 13.82 -4.18 24.52
CA LEU A 66 14.05 -5.59 24.90
C LEU A 66 14.26 -6.54 23.71
N GLY A 67 14.40 -5.99 22.50
CA GLY A 67 14.63 -6.73 21.26
C GLY A 67 13.35 -7.24 20.59
N ARG A 68 13.55 -8.00 19.52
CA ARG A 68 12.49 -8.48 18.61
C ARG A 68 11.38 -9.25 19.34
N ASP A 69 11.73 -10.28 20.10
CA ASP A 69 10.73 -11.20 20.66
C ASP A 69 9.91 -10.56 21.80
N ALA A 70 10.48 -9.57 22.49
CA ALA A 70 9.74 -8.76 23.46
C ALA A 70 8.79 -7.76 22.78
N THR A 71 9.21 -7.16 21.67
CA THR A 71 8.38 -6.27 20.84
C THR A 71 7.16 -7.01 20.26
N TYR A 72 7.36 -8.24 19.78
CA TYR A 72 6.28 -9.07 19.24
C TYR A 72 5.22 -9.40 20.31
N ARG A 73 5.67 -9.89 21.48
CA ARG A 73 4.77 -10.20 22.60
C ARG A 73 4.03 -8.97 23.11
N TRP A 74 4.72 -7.84 23.24
CA TRP A 74 4.09 -6.59 23.67
C TRP A 74 2.96 -6.18 22.72
N ALA A 75 3.20 -6.19 21.41
CA ALA A 75 2.17 -5.84 20.43
C ALA A 75 0.97 -6.80 20.48
N HIS A 76 1.24 -8.10 20.57
CA HIS A 76 0.18 -9.11 20.72
C HIS A 76 -0.63 -8.92 22.01
N ASP A 77 0.03 -8.64 23.14
CA ASP A 77 -0.64 -8.35 24.42
C ASP A 77 -1.48 -7.06 24.38
N GLN A 78 -1.15 -6.11 23.48
CA GLN A 78 -1.94 -4.91 23.22
C GLN A 78 -3.02 -5.11 22.14
N GLY A 79 -3.18 -6.32 21.58
CA GLY A 79 -4.14 -6.61 20.51
C GLY A 79 -3.74 -6.04 19.15
N VAL A 80 -2.47 -5.72 18.96
CA VAL A 80 -1.90 -5.20 17.72
C VAL A 80 -1.29 -6.35 16.95
N ASP A 81 -1.83 -6.64 15.75
CA ASP A 81 -1.25 -7.65 14.88
C ASP A 81 0.00 -7.09 14.20
N LEU A 82 1.14 -7.74 14.46
CA LEU A 82 2.43 -7.39 13.88
C LEU A 82 3.06 -8.62 13.25
N THR A 83 3.49 -8.49 12.01
CA THR A 83 4.25 -9.55 11.34
C THR A 83 5.66 -9.66 11.92
N MET A 84 6.17 -10.89 11.97
CA MET A 84 7.56 -11.17 12.41
C MET A 84 8.59 -10.49 11.49
N GLU A 85 8.25 -10.29 10.22
CA GLU A 85 9.08 -9.62 9.22
C GLU A 85 9.24 -8.12 9.55
N ALA A 86 8.14 -7.40 9.78
CA ALA A 86 8.16 -5.99 10.17
C ALA A 86 9.00 -5.77 11.43
N ASN A 87 8.87 -6.65 12.42
CA ASN A 87 9.63 -6.58 13.66
C ASN A 87 11.13 -6.86 13.47
N THR A 88 11.48 -7.84 12.64
CA THR A 88 12.88 -8.12 12.30
C THR A 88 13.53 -6.93 11.59
N GLN A 89 12.82 -6.31 10.65
CA GLN A 89 13.31 -5.14 9.92
C GLN A 89 13.56 -3.95 10.85
N VAL A 90 12.63 -3.66 11.75
CA VAL A 90 12.78 -2.57 12.74
C VAL A 90 13.96 -2.81 13.68
N THR A 91 14.13 -4.04 14.17
CA THR A 91 15.24 -4.40 15.06
C THR A 91 16.60 -4.17 14.39
N HIS A 92 16.77 -4.67 13.16
CA HIS A 92 18.02 -4.52 12.41
C HIS A 92 18.36 -3.04 12.11
N VAL A 93 17.35 -2.23 11.77
CA VAL A 93 17.54 -0.78 11.54
C VAL A 93 18.00 -0.08 12.82
N GLN A 94 17.48 -0.45 13.99
CA GLN A 94 17.91 0.13 15.26
C GLN A 94 19.33 -0.30 15.65
N GLU A 95 19.70 -1.57 15.47
CA GLU A 95 21.06 -2.07 15.71
C GLU A 95 22.08 -1.33 14.83
N THR A 96 21.76 -1.17 13.54
CA THR A 96 22.61 -0.41 12.60
C THR A 96 22.75 1.05 13.04
N ARG A 97 21.66 1.69 13.45
CA ARG A 97 21.67 3.07 13.94
C ARG A 97 22.49 3.22 15.22
N ALA A 98 22.40 2.25 16.13
CA ALA A 98 23.18 2.24 17.36
C ALA A 98 24.69 2.10 17.06
N ALA A 99 25.06 1.21 16.14
CA ALA A 99 26.44 1.04 15.71
C ALA A 99 27.03 2.32 15.08
N ILE A 100 26.27 3.01 14.22
CA ILE A 100 26.69 4.29 13.62
C ILE A 100 26.90 5.37 14.70
N LYS A 101 25.97 5.47 15.66
CA LYS A 101 26.07 6.43 16.77
C LYS A 101 27.26 6.16 17.70
N GLN A 102 27.70 4.91 17.83
CA GLN A 102 28.87 4.55 18.63
C GLN A 102 30.19 4.79 17.88
N ALA A 103 30.15 4.79 16.55
CA ALA A 103 31.31 5.01 15.69
C ALA A 103 31.56 6.48 15.32
N THR A 104 30.67 7.39 15.76
CA THR A 104 30.76 8.85 15.51
C THR A 104 30.95 9.58 16.83
#